data_AF-R8NJ72-F1
#
_entry.id   AF-R8NJ72-F1
#
_cell.length_a   1.000
_cell.length_b   1.000
_cell.length_c   1.000
_cell.angle_alpha   90.00
_cell.angle_beta   90.00
_cell.angle_gamma   90.00
#
_symmetry.space_group_name_H-M   'P 1'
#
loop_
_entity.id
_entity.type
_entity.pdbx_description
1 polymer ?
#
loop_
_entity_poly.entity_id
_entity_poly.type
_entity_poly.pdbx_seq_one_letter_code
_entity_poly.pdbx_strand_id
1 'polypeptide(L)'
;MGLYVSHHLYTSYGLNTVNADFLWIPPYGNKPVYNSDIWQYTETGRLAGVSGNVNLNYLNGNKSLEWFVGNEGPSDWAKDAWNWDYRKELSMVIHIHMEL
;
A
#
# COMPACT_ATOMS: atom_id res chain seq x y z
N MET A 1 -6.89 -12.48 -1.12
CA MET A 1 -7.54 -11.75 -0.01
C MET A 1 -6.48 -11.13 0.88
N GLY A 2 -6.53 -9.82 1.13
CA GLY A 2 -5.59 -9.11 2.01
C GLY A 2 -6.25 -8.59 3.29
N LEU A 3 -5.44 -8.32 4.32
CA LEU A 3 -5.90 -7.72 5.58
C LEU A 3 -5.34 -6.30 5.74
N TYR A 4 -6.22 -5.31 5.73
CA TYR A 4 -5.92 -3.95 6.17
C TYR A 4 -6.32 -3.79 7.64
N VAL A 5 -5.38 -3.45 8.50
CA VAL A 5 -5.62 -3.35 9.95
C VAL A 5 -4.72 -2.31 10.60
N SER A 6 -5.32 -1.47 11.44
CA SER A 6 -4.60 -0.48 12.23
C SER A 6 -3.53 -1.14 13.10
N HIS A 7 -2.37 -0.51 13.22
CA HIS A 7 -1.23 -1.05 13.99
C HIS A 7 -1.62 -1.48 15.41
N HIS A 8 -2.42 -0.68 16.11
CA HIS A 8 -2.86 -0.94 17.49
C HIS A 8 -3.87 -2.10 17.63
N LEU A 9 -4.54 -2.49 16.53
CA LEU A 9 -5.53 -3.57 16.54
C LEU A 9 -4.94 -4.91 16.12
N TYR A 10 -3.76 -4.94 15.50
CA TYR A 10 -3.25 -6.16 14.87
C TYR A 10 -3.17 -7.36 15.82
N THR A 11 -2.74 -7.16 17.07
CA THR A 11 -2.70 -8.22 18.09
C THR A 11 -3.97 -8.31 18.94
N SER A 12 -4.97 -7.47 18.66
CA SER A 12 -6.27 -7.48 19.34
C SER A 12 -7.23 -8.40 18.61
N TYR A 13 -8.18 -8.99 19.36
CA TYR A 13 -9.27 -9.81 18.80
C TYR A 13 -8.84 -10.99 17.92
N GLY A 14 -7.57 -11.43 18.02
CA GLY A 14 -7.02 -12.47 17.16
C GLY A 14 -6.84 -12.05 15.70
N LEU A 15 -6.77 -10.75 15.38
CA LEU A 15 -6.60 -10.30 13.99
C LEU A 15 -5.25 -10.76 13.40
N ASN A 16 -4.26 -11.03 14.24
CA ASN A 16 -2.97 -11.62 13.86
C ASN A 16 -3.06 -13.11 13.47
N THR A 17 -4.21 -13.78 13.67
CA THR A 17 -4.41 -15.17 13.28
C THR A 17 -5.26 -15.32 12.01
N VAL A 18 -5.76 -14.21 11.46
CA VAL A 18 -6.50 -14.20 10.19
C VAL A 18 -5.58 -14.69 9.08
N ASN A 19 -6.03 -15.70 8.35
CA ASN A 19 -5.32 -16.21 7.19
C ASN A 19 -5.55 -15.26 5.99
N ALA A 20 -4.56 -14.41 5.71
CA ALA A 20 -4.58 -13.45 4.60
C ALA A 20 -3.32 -13.62 3.74
N ASP A 21 -3.45 -13.36 2.43
CA ASP A 21 -2.35 -13.51 1.47
C ASP A 21 -1.30 -12.39 1.61
N PHE A 22 -1.72 -11.23 2.13
CA PHE A 22 -0.87 -10.10 2.45
C PHE A 22 -1.43 -9.26 3.61
N LEU A 23 -0.53 -8.58 4.32
CA LEU A 23 -0.85 -7.70 5.44
C LEU A 23 -0.52 -6.23 5.11
N TRP A 24 -1.48 -5.33 5.33
CA TRP A 24 -1.33 -3.89 5.12
C TRP A 24 -1.59 -3.12 6.42
N ILE A 25 -0.57 -2.41 6.91
CA ILE A 25 -0.64 -1.67 8.18
C ILE A 25 -0.39 -0.17 7.95
N PRO A 26 -1.21 0.71 8.54
CA PRO A 26 -0.99 2.16 8.61
C PRO A 26 -0.50 2.61 10.00
N PRO A 27 0.81 2.59 10.32
CA PRO A 27 1.38 3.47 11.31
C PRO A 27 1.80 4.74 10.57
N TYR A 28 0.97 5.77 10.63
CA TYR A 28 1.33 7.08 10.08
C TYR A 28 2.65 7.54 10.72
N GLY A 29 3.66 7.82 9.89
CA GLY A 29 5.00 8.21 10.35
C GLY A 29 6.02 7.07 10.37
N ASN A 30 6.06 6.25 11.42
CA ASN A 30 7.11 5.24 11.61
C ASN A 30 6.80 3.92 10.90
N LYS A 31 7.84 3.20 10.45
CA LYS A 31 7.71 1.86 9.87
C LYS A 31 7.00 0.91 10.87
N PRO A 32 6.07 0.04 10.41
CA PRO A 32 5.39 -0.91 11.29
C PRO A 32 6.40 -1.83 11.99
N VAL A 33 6.19 -2.05 13.29
CA VAL A 33 6.97 -3.04 14.07
C VAL A 33 6.63 -4.47 13.64
N TYR A 34 5.41 -4.69 13.16
CA TYR A 34 4.98 -5.98 12.63
C TYR A 34 5.39 -6.13 11.17
N ASN A 35 5.86 -7.33 10.79
CA ASN A 35 6.12 -7.68 9.40
C ASN A 35 4.82 -7.52 8.60
N SER A 36 4.81 -6.62 7.63
CA SER A 36 3.67 -6.29 6.78
C SER A 36 4.14 -6.17 5.34
N ASP A 37 3.33 -6.59 4.39
CA ASP A 37 3.66 -6.54 2.97
C ASP A 37 3.48 -5.13 2.39
N ILE A 38 2.54 -4.37 2.95
CA ILE A 38 2.30 -2.97 2.59
C ILE A 38 2.32 -2.11 3.86
N TRP A 39 3.05 -1.01 3.80
CA TRP A 39 3.08 0.02 4.84
C TRP A 39 2.48 1.33 4.31
N GLN A 40 1.33 1.75 4.83
CA GLN A 40 0.82 3.10 4.57
C GLN A 40 1.54 4.11 5.45
N TYR A 41 2.45 4.88 4.86
CA TYR A 41 3.32 5.77 5.63
C TYR A 41 2.75 7.18 5.82
N THR A 42 1.80 7.59 4.96
CA THR A 42 1.09 8.86 5.09
C THR A 42 -0.29 8.81 4.46
N GLU A 43 -1.23 9.55 5.05
CA GLU A 43 -2.55 9.88 4.49
C GLU A 43 -2.61 11.29 3.88
N THR A 44 -1.53 12.06 4.03
CA THR A 44 -1.42 13.46 3.57
C THR A 44 -0.45 13.62 2.40
N GLY A 45 -0.21 12.53 1.67
CA GLY A 45 0.67 12.51 0.51
C GLY A 45 0.18 13.42 -0.62
N ARG A 46 1.12 13.86 -1.46
CA ARG A 46 0.84 14.62 -2.68
C ARG A 46 1.41 13.87 -3.87
N LEU A 47 0.55 13.62 -4.86
CA LEU A 47 0.91 12.97 -6.11
C LEU A 47 0.57 13.91 -7.26
N ALA A 48 1.53 14.12 -8.15
CA ALA A 48 1.32 14.96 -9.33
C ALA A 48 0.15 14.40 -10.17
N GLY A 49 -0.77 15.28 -10.59
CA GLY A 49 -1.97 14.88 -11.33
C GLY A 49 -3.15 14.43 -10.47
N VAL A 50 -2.99 14.30 -9.14
CA VAL A 50 -4.11 14.00 -8.23
C VAL A 50 -4.41 15.22 -7.34
N SER A 51 -5.67 15.64 -7.33
CA SER A 51 -6.14 16.70 -6.44
C SER A 51 -6.36 16.18 -5.03
N GLY A 52 -6.00 16.97 -4.01
CA GLY A 52 -6.17 16.61 -2.61
C GLY A 52 -5.00 15.84 -2.01
N ASN A 53 -5.25 15.29 -0.82
CA ASN A 53 -4.31 14.40 -0.13
C ASN A 53 -4.55 12.97 -0.58
N VAL A 54 -3.48 12.18 -0.70
CA VAL A 54 -3.55 10.76 -1.03
C VAL A 54 -2.81 9.91 0.00
N ASN A 55 -3.30 8.68 0.17
CA ASN A 55 -2.59 7.65 0.92
C ASN A 55 -1.41 7.15 0.09
N LEU A 56 -0.21 7.20 0.65
CA LEU A 56 1.00 6.66 0.02
C LEU A 56 1.53 5.49 0.84
N ASN A 57 1.99 4.45 0.12
CA ASN A 57 2.31 3.15 0.73
C ASN A 57 3.64 2.61 0.21
N TYR A 58 4.48 2.03 1.06
CA TYR A 58 5.65 1.25 0.64
C TYR A 58 5.32 -0.24 0.52
N LEU A 59 6.02 -0.93 -0.40
CA LEU A 59 6.22 -2.37 -0.29
C LEU A 59 7.16 -2.62 0.89
N ASN A 60 6.71 -3.41 1.86
CA ASN A 60 7.39 -3.59 3.15
C ASN A 60 7.61 -5.06 3.53
N GLY A 61 7.28 -5.99 2.63
CA GLY A 61 7.44 -7.43 2.83
C GLY A 61 8.10 -8.14 1.66
N ASN A 62 7.73 -9.39 1.44
CA ASN A 62 8.32 -10.24 0.40
C ASN A 62 7.47 -10.35 -0.88
N LYS A 63 6.34 -9.64 -0.94
CA LYS A 63 5.50 -9.53 -2.14
C LYS A 63 6.03 -8.41 -3.02
N SER A 64 6.34 -8.75 -4.27
CA SER A 64 6.76 -7.76 -5.27
C SER A 64 5.58 -6.96 -5.80
N LEU A 65 5.85 -5.87 -6.52
CA LEU A 65 4.81 -5.09 -7.17
C LEU A 65 4.00 -5.95 -8.15
N GLU A 66 4.68 -6.81 -8.92
CA GLU A 66 4.08 -7.73 -9.87
C GLU A 66 3.14 -8.74 -9.21
N TRP A 67 3.36 -9.08 -7.95
CA TRP A 67 2.42 -9.93 -7.20
C TRP A 67 1.08 -9.20 -6.98
N PHE A 68 1.11 -7.89 -6.74
CA PHE A 68 -0.09 -7.09 -6.46
C PHE A 68 -0.84 -6.65 -7.72
N VAL A 69 -0.12 -6.26 -8.78
CA VAL A 69 -0.73 -5.67 -9.99
C VAL A 69 -0.63 -6.57 -11.21
N GLY A 70 0.02 -7.73 -11.10
CA GLY A 70 0.32 -8.61 -12.22
C GLY A 70 1.48 -8.07 -13.07
N ASN A 71 1.64 -8.66 -14.26
CA ASN A 71 2.64 -8.23 -15.26
C ASN A 71 2.06 -7.23 -16.26
N GLU A 72 0.85 -6.74 -16.02
CA GLU A 72 0.23 -5.74 -16.86
C GLU A 72 0.77 -4.37 -16.44
N GLY A 73 1.32 -3.64 -17.41
CA GLY A 73 1.78 -2.27 -17.17
C GLY A 73 0.62 -1.36 -16.77
N PRO A 74 0.93 -0.12 -16.34
CA PRO A 74 -0.11 0.84 -15.99
C PRO A 74 -1.01 1.10 -17.20
N SER A 75 -2.30 1.33 -16.94
CA SER A 75 -3.20 1.91 -17.94
C SER A 75 -2.66 3.26 -18.42
N ASP A 76 -3.05 3.68 -19.63
CA ASP A 76 -2.46 4.87 -20.28
C ASP A 76 -2.50 6.13 -19.41
N TRP A 77 -3.58 6.34 -18.66
CA TRP A 77 -3.75 7.50 -17.79
C TRP A 77 -2.88 7.44 -16.53
N ALA A 78 -2.43 6.26 -16.11
CA ALA A 78 -1.59 6.04 -14.94
C ALA A 78 -0.08 5.95 -15.27
N LYS A 79 0.30 6.02 -16.56
CA LYS A 79 1.70 5.85 -17.01
C LYS A 79 2.67 6.84 -16.36
N ASP A 80 2.27 8.11 -16.21
CA ASP A 80 3.14 9.13 -15.64
C ASP A 80 3.37 8.92 -14.13
N ALA A 81 2.32 8.53 -13.40
CA ALA A 81 2.41 8.17 -11.98
C ALA A 81 3.26 6.90 -11.80
N TRP A 82 3.02 5.87 -12.59
CA TRP A 82 3.79 4.63 -12.58
C TRP A 82 5.29 4.86 -12.85
N ASN A 83 5.62 5.66 -13.86
CA ASN A 83 7.01 5.99 -14.18
C ASN A 83 7.68 6.83 -13.08
N TRP A 84 6.90 7.57 -12.29
CA TRP A 84 7.41 8.28 -11.13
C TRP A 84 7.72 7.31 -9.98
N ASP A 85 6.79 6.41 -9.65
CA ASP A 85 6.94 5.39 -8.59
C ASP A 85 8.11 4.43 -8.91
N TYR A 86 8.15 3.87 -10.12
CA TYR A 86 9.19 2.92 -10.55
C TYR A 86 10.60 3.49 -10.44
N ARG A 87 10.80 4.77 -10.83
CA ARG A 87 12.12 5.43 -10.79
C ARG A 87 12.61 5.76 -9.39
N LYS A 88 11.72 5.75 -8.41
CA LYS A 88 12.05 6.12 -7.05
C LYS A 88 12.20 4.91 -6.14
N GLU A 89 11.84 3.70 -6.60
CA GLU A 89 11.56 2.54 -5.73
C GLU A 89 10.54 2.89 -4.63
N LEU A 90 9.86 4.03 -4.78
CA LEU A 90 8.92 4.55 -3.82
C LEU A 90 7.56 4.15 -4.31
N SER A 91 6.91 3.45 -3.41
CA SER A 91 5.48 3.36 -3.27
C SER A 91 4.66 2.76 -4.39
N MET A 92 3.88 1.76 -4.02
CA MET A 92 2.70 1.42 -4.76
C MET A 92 1.67 2.52 -4.44
N VAL A 93 1.38 3.42 -5.38
CA VAL A 93 0.14 4.19 -5.32
C VAL A 93 -0.97 3.21 -5.61
N ILE A 94 -1.39 2.48 -4.57
CA ILE A 94 -2.60 1.67 -4.67
C ILE A 94 -3.76 2.65 -4.65
N HIS A 95 -4.18 3.09 -5.84
CA HIS A 95 -5.52 3.61 -6.01
C HIS A 95 -6.46 2.41 -5.96
N ILE A 96 -6.65 1.83 -4.76
CA ILE A 96 -7.78 0.92 -4.58
C ILE A 96 -8.99 1.82 -4.66
N HIS A 97 -9.64 1.85 -5.82
CA HIS A 97 -11.05 2.16 -5.88
C HIS A 97 -11.73 1.04 -5.09
N MET A 98 -11.76 1.18 -3.76
CA MET A 98 -12.69 0.43 -2.93
C MET A 98 -14.04 1.03 -3.27
N GLU A 99 -14.62 0.58 -4.37
CA GLU A 99 -16.08 0.62 -4.47
C GLU A 99 -16.59 -0.29 -3.34
N LEU A 100 -17.04 0.36 -2.26
CA LEU A 100 -17.94 -0.25 -1.28
C LEU A 100 -19.35 -0.28 -1.88
#